data_AF-A0A4Q4CQV8-F1
#
_entry.id   AF-A0A4Q4CQV8-F1
#
_cell.length_a   1.000
_cell.length_b   1.000
_cell.length_c   1.000
_cell.angle_alpha   90.00
_cell.angle_beta   90.00
_cell.angle_gamma   90.00
#
_symmetry.space_group_name_H-M   'P 1'
#
loop_
_entity.id
_entity.type
_entity.pdbx_description
1 polymer ?
#
loop_
_entity_poly.entity_id
_entity_poly.type
_entity_poly.pdbx_seq_one_letter_code
_entity_poly.pdbx_strand_id
1 'polypeptide(L)'
;MSASAVRGRFQWTVAVPVLTIVLLVATWSYHEGTVVLSLIAAGVVGAVLAAVHHAEVIAHKVGEPFGSLILAVAVTVIEVGLIVMLMTSGGEGTSTYARDTVFAAVMITLNGIVGISLLVGAG
;
A
#
# COMPACT_ATOMS: atom_id res chain seq x y z
N MET A 1 -25.16 20.75 21.66
CA MET A 1 -25.93 19.79 20.83
C MET A 1 -26.03 20.34 19.43
N SER A 2 -25.88 19.49 18.41
CA SER A 2 -25.82 19.79 16.95
C SER A 2 -24.44 20.24 16.48
N ALA A 3 -23.81 19.68 15.43
CA ALA A 3 -24.33 18.86 14.35
C ALA A 3 -23.43 17.64 14.08
N SER A 4 -24.04 16.46 14.01
CA SER A 4 -23.44 15.30 13.35
C SER A 4 -23.31 15.62 11.86
N ALA A 5 -22.15 16.12 11.45
CA ALA A 5 -21.76 16.11 10.05
C ALA A 5 -21.67 14.63 9.65
N VAL A 6 -22.66 14.18 8.89
CA VAL A 6 -22.63 12.88 8.21
C VAL A 6 -21.40 12.88 7.30
N ARG A 7 -20.26 12.41 7.81
CA ARG A 7 -19.06 12.13 7.02
C ARG A 7 -19.51 11.16 5.93
N GLY A 8 -19.45 11.61 4.68
CA GLY A 8 -20.02 10.90 3.53
C GLY A 8 -19.61 9.43 3.51
N ARG A 9 -20.59 8.55 3.31
CA ARG A 9 -20.46 7.08 3.32
C ARG A 9 -19.52 6.54 2.21
N PHE A 10 -19.01 7.41 1.35
CA PHE A 10 -18.00 7.14 0.32
C PHE A 10 -16.65 7.77 0.72
N GLN A 11 -16.00 7.22 1.74
CA GLN A 11 -14.59 7.51 1.95
C GLN A 11 -13.80 6.74 0.89
N TRP A 12 -12.95 7.44 0.14
CA TRP A 12 -12.13 6.84 -0.93
C TRP A 12 -11.35 5.61 -0.43
N THR A 13 -10.97 5.63 0.85
CA THR A 13 -10.26 4.56 1.56
C THR A 13 -11.07 3.26 1.66
N VAL A 14 -12.40 3.32 1.58
CA VAL A 14 -13.28 2.14 1.55
C VAL A 14 -13.71 1.84 0.12
N ALA A 15 -14.02 2.89 -0.65
CA ALA A 15 -14.49 2.74 -2.03
C ALA A 15 -13.43 2.09 -2.92
N VAL A 16 -12.16 2.51 -2.83
CA VAL A 16 -11.09 2.01 -3.70
C VAL A 16 -10.82 0.52 -3.49
N PRO A 17 -10.60 0.00 -2.28
CA PRO A 17 -10.45 -1.44 -2.07
C PRO A 17 -11.65 -2.26 -2.54
N VAL A 18 -12.88 -1.78 -2.28
CA VAL A 18 -14.11 -2.47 -2.72
C VAL A 18 -14.20 -2.49 -4.24
N LEU A 19 -13.92 -1.37 -4.92
CA LEU A 19 -13.87 -1.31 -6.37
C LEU A 19 -12.78 -2.22 -6.95
N THR A 20 -11.61 -2.30 -6.32
CA THR A 20 -10.54 -3.22 -6.72
C THR A 20 -10.99 -4.68 -6.62
N ILE A 21 -11.69 -5.06 -5.54
CA ILE A 21 -12.26 -6.41 -5.40
C ILE A 21 -13.30 -6.68 -6.50
N VAL A 22 -14.21 -5.73 -6.74
CA VAL A 22 -15.22 -5.86 -7.79
C VAL A 22 -14.56 -5.99 -9.16
N LEU A 23 -13.54 -5.19 -9.44
CA LEU A 23 -12.76 -5.26 -10.68
C LEU A 23 -12.13 -6.64 -10.83
N LEU A 24 -11.43 -7.14 -9.82
CA LEU A 24 -10.80 -8.48 -9.84
C LEU A 24 -11.80 -9.60 -10.13
N VAL A 25 -12.98 -9.55 -9.50
CA VAL A 25 -14.05 -10.55 -9.73
C VAL A 25 -14.62 -10.42 -11.13
N ALA A 26 -14.88 -9.20 -11.61
CA ALA A 26 -15.44 -8.95 -12.94
C ALA A 26 -14.48 -9.36 -14.06
N THR A 27 -13.17 -9.20 -13.85
CA THR A 27 -12.14 -9.51 -14.84
C THR A 27 -11.55 -10.91 -14.68
N TRP A 28 -12.12 -11.74 -13.81
CA TRP A 28 -11.55 -13.06 -13.44
C TRP A 28 -11.32 -13.97 -14.65
N SER A 29 -12.15 -13.88 -15.69
CA SER A 29 -11.99 -14.67 -16.92
C SER A 29 -11.23 -13.95 -18.05
N TYR A 30 -10.95 -12.65 -17.91
CA TYR A 30 -10.42 -11.80 -18.99
C TYR A 30 -9.34 -10.83 -18.47
N HIS A 31 -8.30 -11.36 -17.81
CA HIS A 31 -7.25 -10.57 -17.17
C HIS A 31 -6.01 -10.29 -18.05
N GLU A 32 -5.93 -10.90 -19.24
CA GLU A 32 -4.71 -10.85 -20.08
C GLU A 32 -4.55 -9.54 -20.88
N GLY A 33 -5.61 -8.73 -21.01
CA GLY A 33 -5.55 -7.47 -21.73
C GLY A 33 -4.73 -6.41 -20.98
N THR A 34 -3.80 -5.74 -21.65
CA THR A 34 -2.93 -4.69 -21.06
C THR A 34 -3.71 -3.62 -20.31
N VAL A 35 -4.86 -3.18 -20.84
CA VAL A 35 -5.72 -2.18 -20.19
C VAL A 35 -6.30 -2.73 -18.89
N VAL A 36 -6.79 -3.97 -18.89
CA VAL A 36 -7.37 -4.61 -17.71
C VAL A 36 -6.29 -4.81 -16.64
N LEU A 37 -5.13 -5.31 -17.02
CA LEU A 37 -4.01 -5.50 -16.09
C LEU A 37 -3.53 -4.17 -15.48
N SER A 38 -3.46 -3.10 -16.27
CA SER A 38 -3.11 -1.76 -15.77
C SER A 38 -4.14 -1.23 -14.78
N LEU A 39 -5.43 -1.46 -15.02
CA LEU A 39 -6.51 -1.07 -14.09
C LEU A 39 -6.44 -1.88 -12.78
N ILE A 40 -6.17 -3.18 -12.86
CA ILE A 40 -5.98 -4.03 -11.68
C ILE A 40 -4.78 -3.53 -10.87
N ALA A 41 -3.64 -3.28 -11.53
CA ALA A 41 -2.43 -2.78 -10.88
C ALA A 41 -2.70 -1.44 -10.18
N ALA A 42 -3.35 -0.49 -10.85
CA ALA A 42 -3.74 0.79 -10.26
C ALA A 42 -4.70 0.60 -9.07
N GLY A 43 -5.65 -0.33 -9.17
CA GLY A 43 -6.57 -0.66 -8.08
C GLY A 43 -5.86 -1.25 -6.86
N VAL A 44 -4.86 -2.12 -7.06
CA VAL A 44 -4.04 -2.69 -5.98
C VAL A 44 -3.20 -1.60 -5.31
N VAL A 45 -2.56 -0.73 -6.09
CA VAL A 45 -1.84 0.44 -5.55
C VAL A 45 -2.77 1.32 -4.71
N GLY A 46 -3.96 1.62 -5.22
CA GLY A 46 -4.97 2.38 -4.50
C GLY A 46 -5.42 1.70 -3.20
N ALA A 47 -5.57 0.37 -3.21
CA ALA A 47 -5.93 -0.41 -2.02
C ALA A 47 -4.82 -0.40 -0.96
N VAL A 48 -3.54 -0.47 -1.37
CA VAL A 48 -2.39 -0.33 -0.48
C VAL A 48 -2.37 1.05 0.18
N LEU A 49 -2.56 2.12 -0.60
CA LEU A 49 -2.62 3.48 -0.07
C LEU A 49 -3.78 3.67 0.91
N ALA A 50 -4.94 3.09 0.60
CA ALA A 50 -6.08 3.09 1.51
C ALA A 50 -5.77 2.35 2.81
N ALA A 51 -5.09 1.20 2.76
CA ALA A 51 -4.68 0.45 3.95
C ALA A 51 -3.69 1.23 4.83
N VAL A 52 -2.68 1.86 4.21
CA VAL A 52 -1.72 2.73 4.92
C VAL A 52 -2.44 3.89 5.59
N HIS A 53 -3.40 4.53 4.90
CA HIS A 53 -4.18 5.61 5.50
C HIS A 53 -4.97 5.15 6.74
N HIS A 54 -5.56 3.96 6.72
CA HIS A 54 -6.21 3.41 7.92
C HIS A 54 -5.20 3.21 9.05
N ALA A 55 -4.01 2.70 8.75
CA ALA A 55 -2.93 2.54 9.73
C ALA A 55 -2.48 3.89 10.31
N GLU A 56 -2.33 4.92 9.49
CA GLU A 56 -2.01 6.29 9.93
C GLU A 56 -3.08 6.85 10.86
N VAL A 57 -4.37 6.71 10.50
CA VAL A 57 -5.48 7.19 11.34
C VAL A 57 -5.48 6.49 12.69
N ILE A 58 -5.16 5.19 12.73
CA ILE A 58 -5.01 4.44 13.98
C ILE A 58 -3.78 4.94 14.75
N ALA A 59 -2.63 5.09 14.08
CA ALA A 59 -1.39 5.57 14.68
C ALA A 59 -1.56 6.95 15.34
N HIS A 60 -2.23 7.88 14.65
CA HIS A 60 -2.54 9.20 15.19
C HIS A 60 -3.47 9.16 16.40
N LYS A 61 -4.42 8.23 16.43
CA LYS A 61 -5.33 8.06 17.58
C LYS A 61 -4.64 7.44 18.79
N VAL A 62 -3.67 6.56 18.56
CA VAL A 62 -2.89 5.92 19.62
C VAL A 62 -1.86 6.90 20.20
N GLY A 63 -1.30 7.79 19.38
CA GLY A 63 -0.27 8.74 19.81
C GLY A 63 1.09 8.09 20.03
N GLU A 64 2.10 8.90 20.33
CA GLU A 64 3.47 8.43 20.49
C GLU A 64 3.72 7.81 21.88
N PRO A 65 4.56 6.76 21.97
CA PRO A 65 5.43 6.19 20.93
C PRO A 65 4.80 5.06 20.10
N PHE A 66 3.62 4.56 20.48
CA PHE A 66 3.06 3.35 19.87
C PHE A 66 2.48 3.58 18.47
N GLY A 67 2.06 4.82 18.15
CA GLY A 67 1.57 5.18 16.82
C GLY A 67 2.60 4.94 15.72
N SER A 68 3.86 5.33 15.92
CA SER A 68 4.92 5.12 14.94
C SER A 68 5.23 3.64 14.75
N LEU A 69 5.23 2.85 15.83
CA LEU A 69 5.35 1.39 15.77
C LEU A 69 4.21 0.74 14.99
N ILE A 70 2.96 1.17 15.21
CA ILE A 70 1.79 0.66 14.49
C ILE A 70 1.93 0.92 12.98
N LEU A 71 2.32 2.14 12.59
CA LEU A 71 2.50 2.50 11.19
C LEU A 71 3.62 1.67 10.54
N ALA A 72 4.76 1.53 11.23
CA ALA A 72 5.89 0.73 10.74
C ALA A 72 5.51 -0.75 10.56
N VAL A 73 4.80 -1.34 11.53
CA VAL A 73 4.31 -2.72 11.44
C VAL A 73 3.29 -2.88 10.31
N ALA A 74 2.37 -1.93 10.13
CA ALA A 74 1.40 -1.99 9.05
C ALA A 74 2.06 -2.00 7.66
N VAL A 75 3.02 -1.08 7.43
CA VAL A 75 3.72 -0.99 6.15
C VAL A 75 4.55 -2.25 5.87
N THR A 76 5.26 -2.77 6.88
CA THR A 76 6.05 -4.01 6.73
C THR A 76 5.18 -5.24 6.48
N VAL A 77 4.01 -5.35 7.11
CA VAL A 77 3.05 -6.44 6.83
C VAL A 77 2.54 -6.36 5.40
N ILE A 78 2.23 -5.15 4.90
CA ILE A 78 1.81 -4.96 3.50
C ILE A 78 2.93 -5.38 2.54
N GLU A 79 4.16 -4.92 2.78
CA GLU A 79 5.33 -5.23 1.97
C GLU A 79 5.60 -6.74 1.93
N VAL A 80 5.69 -7.39 3.10
CA VAL A 80 5.93 -8.83 3.21
C VAL A 80 4.78 -9.62 2.57
N GLY A 81 3.53 -9.18 2.72
CA GLY A 81 2.38 -9.80 2.06
C GLY A 81 2.49 -9.79 0.54
N LEU A 82 2.92 -8.68 -0.06
CA LEU A 82 3.15 -8.57 -1.50
C LEU A 82 4.32 -9.43 -1.97
N ILE A 83 5.41 -9.51 -1.19
CA ILE A 83 6.54 -10.40 -1.47
C ILE A 83 6.09 -11.87 -1.42
N VAL A 84 5.33 -12.27 -0.40
CA VAL A 84 4.81 -13.64 -0.28
C VAL A 84 3.85 -13.96 -1.43
N MET A 85 2.99 -13.03 -1.82
CA MET A 85 2.13 -13.18 -3.01
C MET A 85 2.97 -13.43 -4.26
N LEU A 86 4.01 -12.63 -4.50
CA LEU A 86 4.92 -12.82 -5.63
C LEU A 86 5.61 -14.20 -5.58
N MET A 87 6.13 -14.59 -4.42
CA MET A 87 6.85 -15.86 -4.25
C MET A 87 5.96 -17.08 -4.43
N THR A 88 4.70 -17.00 -4.01
CA THR A 88 3.73 -18.10 -4.15
C THR A 88 3.09 -18.17 -5.53
N SER A 89 3.03 -17.05 -6.25
CA SER A 89 2.39 -16.97 -7.57
C SER A 89 3.33 -17.23 -8.76
N GLY A 90 4.65 -17.10 -8.59
CA GLY A 90 5.61 -17.24 -9.70
C GLY A 90 6.39 -18.56 -9.76
N GLY A 91 7.10 -18.77 -10.88
CA GLY A 91 7.92 -19.96 -11.16
C GLY A 91 9.40 -19.84 -10.74
N GLU A 92 10.29 -20.59 -11.39
CA GLU A 92 11.73 -20.55 -11.11
C GLU A 92 12.28 -19.11 -11.31
N GLY A 93 12.84 -18.52 -10.24
CA GLY A 93 13.40 -17.15 -10.25
C GLY A 93 12.72 -16.14 -9.32
N THR A 94 11.57 -16.48 -8.71
CA THR A 94 10.85 -15.58 -7.78
C THR A 94 11.64 -15.19 -6.54
N SER A 95 12.53 -16.06 -6.06
CA SER A 95 13.45 -15.75 -4.95
C SER A 95 14.36 -14.55 -5.26
N THR A 96 14.80 -14.40 -6.51
CA THR A 96 15.58 -13.24 -6.95
C THR A 96 14.73 -11.97 -6.94
N TYR A 97 13.49 -12.02 -7.43
CA TYR A 97 12.61 -10.84 -7.39
C TYR A 97 12.23 -10.42 -5.96
N ALA A 98 12.07 -11.39 -5.05
CA ALA A 98 11.80 -11.11 -3.64
C ALA A 98 12.95 -10.35 -2.98
N ARG A 99 14.20 -10.81 -3.13
CA ARG A 99 15.37 -10.10 -2.59
C ARG A 99 15.57 -8.73 -3.26
N ASP A 100 15.34 -8.64 -4.57
CA ASP A 100 15.53 -7.39 -5.32
C ASP A 100 14.52 -6.32 -4.87
N THR A 101 13.30 -6.73 -4.53
CA THR A 101 12.26 -5.83 -3.97
C THR A 101 12.67 -5.29 -2.60
N VAL A 102 13.18 -6.14 -1.71
CA VAL A 102 13.65 -5.72 -0.38
C VAL A 102 14.87 -4.79 -0.50
N PHE A 103 15.81 -5.09 -1.40
CA PHE A 103 16.95 -4.20 -1.64
C PHE A 103 16.50 -2.85 -2.22
N ALA A 104 15.53 -2.84 -3.13
CA ALA A 104 14.96 -1.61 -3.66
C ALA A 104 14.31 -0.75 -2.55
N ALA A 105 13.54 -1.37 -1.66
CA ALA A 105 12.92 -0.68 -0.53
C ALA A 105 13.98 0.00 0.37
N VAL A 106 15.01 -0.75 0.76
CA VAL A 106 16.13 -0.21 1.56
C VAL A 106 16.84 0.94 0.84
N MET A 107 17.13 0.79 -0.46
CA MET A 107 17.79 1.83 -1.25
C MET A 107 16.93 3.10 -1.35
N ILE A 108 15.62 2.97 -1.53
CA ILE A 108 14.67 4.08 -1.57
C ILE A 108 14.62 4.78 -0.22
N THR A 109 14.56 4.06 0.90
CA THR A 109 14.53 4.68 2.23
C THR A 109 15.84 5.39 2.55
N LEU A 110 16.98 4.70 2.39
CA LEU A 110 18.29 5.22 2.83
C LEU A 110 18.87 6.28 1.90
N ASN A 111 18.67 6.18 0.59
CA ASN A 111 19.23 7.15 -0.36
C ASN A 111 18.17 8.16 -0.82
N GLY A 112 16.96 7.69 -1.13
CA GLY A 112 15.87 8.53 -1.60
C GLY A 112 15.32 9.41 -0.48
N ILE A 113 14.61 8.80 0.48
CA ILE A 113 13.89 9.53 1.54
C ILE A 113 14.85 10.30 2.43
N VAL A 114 15.87 9.65 2.98
CA VAL A 114 16.87 10.33 3.84
C VAL A 114 17.64 11.39 3.07
N GLY A 115 18.08 11.10 1.83
CA GLY A 115 18.80 12.07 1.00
C GLY A 115 17.97 13.32 0.71
N ILE A 116 16.70 13.16 0.31
CA ILE A 116 15.77 14.28 0.10
C ILE A 116 15.56 15.06 1.42
N SER A 117 15.42 14.36 2.54
CA SER A 117 15.23 15.01 3.85
C SER A 117 16.41 15.90 4.23
N LEU A 118 17.65 15.46 3.94
CA LEU A 118 18.86 16.26 4.16
C LEU A 118 18.94 17.46 3.22
N LEU A 119 18.61 17.29 1.93
CA LEU A 119 18.60 18.39 0.96
C LEU A 119 17.57 19.47 1.34
N VAL A 120 16.36 19.07 1.73
CA VAL A 120 15.30 19.99 2.16
C VAL A 120 15.65 20.64 3.50
N GLY A 121 16.23 19.89 4.45
CA GLY A 121 16.58 20.42 5.77
C GLY A 121 17.84 21.29 5.80
N ALA A 122 18.69 21.22 4.77
CA ALA A 122 19.87 22.07 4.62
C ALA A 122 19.58 23.40 3.90
N GLY A 123 18.40 23.54 3.27
CA GLY A 123 17.90 24.78 2.68
C GLY A 123 17.05 25.59 3.65
#